data_AF-A0A8T5TQQ7-F1
#
_entry.id   AF-A0A8T5TQQ7-F1
#
_cell.length_a   1.000
_cell.length_b   1.000
_cell.length_c   1.000
_cell.angle_alpha   90.00
_cell.angle_beta   90.00
_cell.angle_gamma   90.00
#
_symmetry.space_group_name_H-M   'P 1'
#
loop_
_entity.id
_entity.type
_entity.pdbx_description
1 polymer ?
#
loop_
_entity_poly.entity_id
_entity_poly.type
_entity_poly.pdbx_seq_one_letter_code
_entity_poly.pdbx_strand_id
1 'polypeptide(L)'
;MEHEKSLPNIVFFVPDELRGDCISLECKINPIIKTPNIDQFAKDGVAFRNCFTVNPVCGPSRCCTFTGQYVHSNNHRSLYQLL
;
A
#
# COMPACT_ATOMS: atom_id res chain seq x y z
N MET A 1 9.56 -37.60 -10.02
CA MET A 1 10.02 -36.33 -10.59
C MET A 1 9.45 -35.24 -9.70
N GLU A 2 10.29 -34.64 -8.88
CA GLU A 2 9.89 -33.57 -7.95
C GLU A 2 9.49 -32.35 -8.78
N HIS A 3 8.28 -31.83 -8.54
CA HIS A 3 7.81 -30.62 -9.18
C HIS A 3 8.55 -29.46 -8.51
N GLU A 4 9.51 -28.83 -9.22
CA GLU A 4 10.20 -27.65 -8.74
C GLU A 4 9.14 -26.60 -8.38
N LYS A 5 9.08 -26.23 -7.10
CA LYS A 5 8.02 -25.36 -6.58
C LYS A 5 8.23 -23.96 -7.14
N SER A 6 7.40 -23.56 -8.10
CA SER A 6 7.47 -22.23 -8.69
C SER A 6 7.24 -21.17 -7.62
N LEU A 7 8.07 -20.12 -7.65
CA LEU A 7 7.90 -18.96 -6.77
C LEU A 7 6.59 -18.24 -7.13
N PRO A 8 5.87 -17.69 -6.14
CA PRO A 8 4.66 -16.92 -6.40
C PRO A 8 5.00 -15.61 -7.13
N ASN A 9 4.08 -15.17 -7.98
CA ASN A 9 4.13 -13.82 -8.54
C ASN A 9 3.70 -12.82 -7.46
N ILE A 10 4.42 -11.69 -7.33
CA ILE A 10 4.09 -10.62 -6.40
C ILE A 10 3.58 -9.42 -7.19
N VAL A 11 2.34 -9.01 -6.94
CA VAL A 11 1.75 -7.79 -7.52
C VAL A 11 1.70 -6.72 -6.44
N PHE A 12 2.45 -5.65 -6.62
CA PHE A 12 2.43 -4.50 -5.72
C PHE A 12 1.54 -3.38 -6.28
N PHE A 13 0.30 -3.31 -5.79
CA PHE A 13 -0.70 -2.33 -6.24
C PHE A 13 -0.75 -1.13 -5.28
N VAL A 14 -0.39 0.06 -5.78
CA VAL A 14 -0.31 1.30 -4.98
C VAL A 14 -1.11 2.41 -5.66
N PRO A 15 -2.38 2.62 -5.29
CA PRO A 15 -3.16 3.75 -5.79
C PRO A 15 -2.61 5.08 -5.24
N ASP A 16 -2.58 6.12 -6.06
CA ASP A 16 -2.15 7.46 -5.63
C ASP A 16 -3.29 8.20 -4.93
N GLU A 17 -2.96 8.93 -3.86
CA GLU A 17 -3.88 9.75 -3.07
C GLU A 17 -5.15 9.05 -2.51
N LEU A 18 -5.18 7.70 -2.49
CA LEU A 18 -6.30 6.96 -1.91
C LEU A 18 -6.32 7.11 -0.38
N ARG A 19 -7.34 7.80 0.12
CA ARG A 19 -7.58 7.92 1.56
C ARG A 19 -8.07 6.59 2.15
N GLY A 20 -7.64 6.30 3.37
CA GLY A 20 -8.05 5.09 4.10
C GLY A 20 -9.54 5.02 4.47
N ASP A 21 -10.27 6.15 4.42
CA ASP A 21 -11.72 6.22 4.63
C ASP A 21 -12.54 6.28 3.33
N CYS A 22 -11.87 6.25 2.17
CA CYS A 22 -12.49 6.15 0.85
C CYS A 22 -12.57 4.70 0.35
N ILE A 23 -12.72 3.75 1.27
CA ILE A 23 -12.94 2.32 0.99
C ILE A 23 -14.12 1.82 1.83
N SER A 24 -14.87 0.87 1.30
CA SER A 24 -16.03 0.28 1.99
C SER A 24 -15.58 -0.69 3.08
N LEU A 25 -14.86 -1.74 2.68
CA LEU A 25 -14.59 -2.94 3.48
C LEU A 25 -15.89 -3.50 4.10
N GLU A 26 -16.85 -3.86 3.24
CA GLU A 26 -18.18 -4.34 3.65
C GLU A 26 -18.92 -3.32 4.53
N CYS A 27 -18.87 -2.05 4.15
CA CYS A 27 -19.44 -0.92 4.89
C CYS A 27 -18.87 -0.68 6.29
N LYS A 28 -17.79 -1.38 6.69
CA LYS A 28 -17.17 -1.25 8.03
C LYS A 28 -16.34 0.01 8.18
N ILE A 29 -15.83 0.55 7.08
CA ILE A 29 -15.07 1.81 7.07
C ILE A 29 -15.96 2.96 6.60
N ASN A 30 -16.57 2.81 5.42
CA ASN A 30 -17.44 3.84 4.84
C ASN A 30 -18.71 3.20 4.27
N PRO A 31 -19.91 3.54 4.78
CA PRO A 31 -21.17 2.92 4.34
C PRO A 31 -21.70 3.47 3.00
N ILE A 32 -21.15 4.58 2.50
CA ILE A 32 -21.61 5.24 1.27
C ILE A 32 -20.79 4.80 0.06
N ILE A 33 -19.46 4.69 0.24
CA ILE A 33 -18.52 4.32 -0.81
C ILE A 33 -18.70 2.84 -1.15
N LYS A 34 -18.60 2.50 -2.44
CA LYS A 34 -18.69 1.12 -2.94
C LYS A 34 -17.38 0.71 -3.60
N THR A 35 -16.70 -0.27 -3.02
CA THR A 35 -15.43 -0.81 -3.54
C THR A 35 -15.50 -2.34 -3.66
N PRO A 36 -16.38 -2.91 -4.50
CA PRO A 36 -16.69 -4.34 -4.49
C PRO A 36 -15.47 -5.23 -4.74
N ASN A 37 -14.53 -4.80 -5.60
CA ASN A 37 -13.30 -5.57 -5.87
C ASN A 37 -12.33 -5.57 -4.67
N ILE A 38 -12.21 -4.45 -3.95
CA ILE A 38 -11.37 -4.35 -2.74
C ILE A 38 -12.02 -5.15 -1.61
N ASP A 39 -13.35 -5.06 -1.47
CA ASP A 39 -14.11 -5.78 -0.45
C ASP A 39 -14.00 -7.30 -0.67
N GLN A 40 -14.08 -7.76 -1.92
CA GLN A 40 -13.85 -9.16 -2.25
C GLN A 40 -12.41 -9.58 -1.94
N PHE A 41 -11.42 -8.79 -2.34
CA PHE A 41 -10.02 -9.09 -2.05
C PHE A 41 -9.72 -9.16 -0.55
N ALA A 42 -10.37 -8.30 0.26
CA ALA A 42 -10.21 -8.29 1.70
C ALA A 42 -10.80 -9.53 2.40
N LYS A 43 -11.79 -10.23 1.80
CA LYS A 43 -12.34 -11.48 2.34
C LYS A 43 -11.34 -12.63 2.29
N ASP A 44 -10.54 -12.67 1.22
CA ASP A 44 -9.55 -13.72 0.98
C ASP A 44 -8.15 -13.33 1.53
N GLY A 45 -8.05 -12.18 2.21
CA GLY A 45 -6.78 -11.58 2.61
C GLY A 45 -6.80 -10.96 4.01
N VAL A 46 -5.82 -10.09 4.27
CA VAL A 46 -5.66 -9.38 5.53
C VAL A 46 -5.66 -7.88 5.28
N ALA A 47 -6.53 -7.15 6.00
CA ALA A 47 -6.59 -5.70 5.97
C ALA A 47 -5.96 -5.09 7.23
N PHE A 48 -4.97 -4.22 7.05
CA PHE A 48 -4.31 -3.50 8.15
C PHE A 48 -5.01 -2.18 8.43
N ARG A 49 -5.68 -2.05 9.58
CA ARG A 49 -6.39 -0.80 9.96
C ARG A 49 -5.44 0.34 10.36
N ASN A 50 -4.24 -0.01 10.80
CA ASN A 50 -3.22 0.93 11.27
C ASN A 50 -1.98 0.86 10.37
N CYS A 51 -2.15 1.24 9.11
CA CYS A 51 -1.07 1.31 8.12
C CYS A 51 -0.77 2.77 7.79
N PHE A 52 0.41 3.27 8.17
CA PHE A 52 0.77 4.67 8.03
C PHE A 52 1.89 4.85 7.01
N THR A 53 1.75 5.86 6.14
CA THR A 53 2.85 6.28 5.28
C THR A 53 3.98 6.90 6.10
N VAL A 54 5.22 6.68 5.69
CA VAL A 54 6.40 7.26 6.33
C VAL A 54 6.49 8.77 6.07
N ASN A 55 5.91 9.24 4.97
CA ASN A 55 5.87 10.66 4.60
C ASN A 55 4.57 10.97 3.83
N PRO A 56 3.93 12.14 4.06
CA PRO A 56 2.69 12.50 3.36
C PRO A 56 2.89 12.98 1.91
N VAL A 57 4.14 13.13 1.43
CA VAL A 57 4.46 13.58 0.07
C VAL A 57 4.82 12.39 -0.82
N CYS A 58 4.29 12.38 -2.04
CA CYS A 58 4.34 11.25 -2.99
C CYS A 58 5.76 10.70 -3.21
N GLY A 59 6.73 11.54 -3.58
CA GLY A 59 8.11 11.10 -3.85
C GLY A 59 8.79 10.45 -2.63
N PRO A 60 8.97 11.18 -1.52
CA PRO A 60 9.46 10.63 -0.26
C PRO A 60 8.79 9.34 0.21
N SER A 61 7.45 9.27 0.13
CA SER A 61 6.67 8.08 0.50
C SER A 61 7.05 6.86 -0.34
N ARG A 62 7.12 7.04 -1.66
CA ARG A 62 7.47 5.96 -2.60
C ARG A 62 8.91 5.50 -2.42
N CYS A 63 9.86 6.43 -2.24
CA CYS A 63 11.25 6.08 -1.96
C CYS A 63 11.38 5.23 -0.70
N CYS A 64 10.72 5.60 0.41
CA CYS A 64 10.71 4.81 1.64
C CYS A 64 10.09 3.42 1.43
N THR A 65 8.99 3.34 0.69
CA THR A 65 8.28 2.09 0.40
C THR A 65 9.13 1.11 -0.41
N PHE A 66 9.88 1.59 -1.40
CA PHE A 66 10.71 0.72 -2.26
C PHE A 66 12.06 0.36 -1.63
N THR A 67 12.62 1.24 -0.79
CA THR A 67 13.92 1.00 -0.13
C THR A 67 13.78 0.31 1.22
N GLY A 68 12.60 0.36 1.84
CA GLY A 68 12.39 -0.09 3.22
C GLY A 68 13.07 0.80 4.27
N GLN A 69 13.47 2.02 3.89
CA GLN A 69 14.20 2.94 4.77
C GLN A 69 13.36 4.17 5.13
N TYR A 70 13.66 4.78 6.28
CA TYR A 70 13.02 6.03 6.68
C TYR A 70 13.58 7.22 5.89
N VAL A 71 12.78 8.29 5.79
CA VAL A 71 13.18 9.55 5.12
C VAL A 71 14.49 10.16 5.62
N HIS A 72 14.84 9.92 6.88
CA HIS A 72 16.06 10.46 7.48
C HIS A 72 17.32 9.65 7.16
N SER A 73 17.18 8.39 6.75
CA SER A 73 18.32 7.51 6.46
C SER A 73 19.05 7.93 5.19
N ASN A 74 18.32 8.25 4.12
CA ASN A 74 18.88 8.62 2.81
C ASN A 74 18.39 9.98 2.30
N ASN A 75 18.03 10.88 3.21
CA ASN A 75 17.62 12.25 2.85
C ASN A 75 16.45 12.36 1.84
N HIS A 76 15.57 11.36 1.79
CA HIS A 76 14.32 11.37 1.00
C HIS A 76 13.27 12.31 1.61
N ARG A 77 13.64 13.56 1.92
CA ARG A 77 12.80 14.49 2.71
C ARG A 77 11.98 15.46 1.86
N SER A 78 12.30 15.57 0.57
CA SER A 78 11.64 16.49 -0.36
C SER A 78 11.48 15.86 -1.74
N LEU A 79 10.71 16.51 -2.62
CA LEU A 79 10.56 16.09 -4.01
C LEU A 79 11.85 16.26 -4.84
N TYR A 80 12.82 17.02 -4.33
CA TYR A 80 14.07 17.32 -5.03
C TYR A 80 15.19 16.34 -4.68
N GLN A 81 14.98 15.49 -3.69
CA GLN A 81 15.96 14.55 -3.16
C GLN A 81 15.30 13.17 -3.08
N LEU A 82 15.21 12.51 -4.23
CA LEU A 82 14.61 11.18 -4.37
C LEU A 82 15.65 10.07 -4.51
N LEU A 83 16.92 10.45 -4.73
CA LEU A 83 18.10 9.60 -4.84
C LEU A 83 19.29 10.29 -4.18
#